data_AF-S5K840-F1
#
_entry.id   AF-S5K840-F1
#
_cell.length_a   1.000
_cell.length_b   1.000
_cell.length_c   1.000
_cell.angle_alpha   90.00
_cell.angle_beta   90.00
_cell.angle_gamma   90.00
#
_symmetry.space_group_name_H-M   'P 1'
#
loop_
_entity.id
_entity.type
_entity.pdbx_description
1 polymer ?
#
loop_
_entity_poly.entity_id
_entity_poly.type
_entity_poly.pdbx_seq_one_letter_code
_entity_poly.pdbx_strand_id
1 'polypeptide(L)'
;PKIKLIDKKVTHLIAYSISPTITIENLYGIFRYRIVNGQVTTINKFMKLYAVFMIFFFAIPYGVWFTHFIQYEESTGVERITEIAEEIPVILMLVKHILTMIIFVYINMKNVKLFKTFEKIDCYLNISKNRQFHRKIRAHLQTALITFLVTYAISCLYDFIKNDTFIPYKVLHVAIDFECHLEAFAFYTYVKILVERIVIVNLYLSNLVQANENMNKLPNTSKPATNAFDNLIFVGSISSNNNKLTTLATAYDAIGEAGKLINEVFNFQIFLTLVYTFVFVIMSIWITVYSFRSGISVSVYNNVIECIEELIPVVLMCYICELLYAKRNLTKMLINELIMNYELPKSVRIQAKSFMELVNVWPLELVAYEMFCLNIKLLVSFISLLTTYLIVILQISHFM
;
A
#
# COMPACT_ATOMS: atom_id res chain seq x y z
N PRO A 1 -15.49 -30.86 -1.06
CA PRO A 1 -16.16 -30.37 0.16
C PRO A 1 -16.52 -28.88 0.07
N LYS A 2 -17.81 -28.55 -0.04
CA LYS A 2 -18.29 -27.15 0.05
C LYS A 2 -18.18 -26.69 1.51
N ILE A 3 -17.10 -25.99 1.84
CA ILE A 3 -16.95 -25.34 3.14
C ILE A 3 -18.00 -24.23 3.20
N LYS A 4 -18.97 -24.33 4.12
CA LYS A 4 -19.89 -23.23 4.45
C LYS A 4 -19.07 -22.10 5.10
N LEU A 5 -18.52 -21.22 4.27
CA LEU A 5 -17.86 -19.97 4.63
C LEU A 5 -18.91 -18.92 5.01
N ILE A 6 -19.52 -19.04 6.19
CA ILE A 6 -20.29 -17.93 6.78
C ILE A 6 -20.10 -17.95 8.29
N ASP A 7 -18.94 -17.51 8.76
CA ASP A 7 -18.76 -17.17 10.17
C ASP A 7 -18.65 -15.65 10.25
N LYS A 8 -19.79 -14.99 10.52
CA LYS A 8 -19.94 -13.51 10.57
C LYS A 8 -18.89 -12.80 11.45
N LYS A 9 -18.20 -13.55 12.31
CA LYS A 9 -17.15 -13.06 13.21
C LYS A 9 -15.79 -12.84 12.52
N VAL A 10 -15.51 -13.51 11.41
CA VAL A 10 -14.17 -13.48 10.77
C VAL A 10 -13.98 -12.22 9.93
N THR A 11 -14.92 -11.92 9.03
CA THR A 11 -14.88 -10.70 8.22
C THR A 11 -14.83 -9.44 9.09
N HIS A 12 -15.52 -9.49 10.24
CA HIS A 12 -15.48 -8.43 11.25
C HIS A 12 -14.09 -8.20 11.82
N LEU A 13 -13.29 -9.25 12.09
CA LEU A 13 -11.95 -9.10 12.66
C LEU A 13 -10.97 -8.44 11.67
N ILE A 14 -11.02 -8.82 10.39
CA ILE A 14 -10.18 -8.21 9.34
C ILE A 14 -10.56 -6.73 9.16
N ALA A 15 -11.85 -6.44 9.02
CA ALA A 15 -12.33 -5.08 8.87
C ALA A 15 -12.02 -4.22 10.12
N TYR A 16 -12.09 -4.80 11.31
CA TYR A 16 -11.73 -4.12 12.55
C TYR A 16 -10.24 -3.77 12.64
N SER A 17 -9.36 -4.60 12.07
CA SER A 17 -7.92 -4.31 12.01
C SER A 17 -7.59 -3.07 11.16
N ILE A 18 -8.41 -2.74 10.15
CA ILE A 18 -8.21 -1.60 9.23
C ILE A 18 -9.12 -0.40 9.58
N SER A 19 -10.06 -0.60 10.50
CA SER A 19 -11.13 0.37 10.81
C SER A 19 -10.66 1.82 10.99
N PRO A 20 -9.54 2.14 11.68
CA PRO A 20 -9.09 3.52 11.82
C PRO A 20 -8.83 4.22 10.47
N THR A 21 -8.13 3.55 9.54
CA THR A 21 -7.85 4.08 8.20
C THR A 21 -9.13 4.31 7.43
N ILE A 22 -10.06 3.35 7.46
CA ILE A 22 -11.34 3.46 6.76
C ILE A 22 -12.21 4.58 7.33
N THR A 23 -12.17 4.80 8.65
CA THR A 23 -12.92 5.91 9.26
C THR A 23 -12.42 7.24 8.71
N ILE A 24 -11.11 7.42 8.54
CA ILE A 24 -10.53 8.63 7.95
C ILE A 24 -10.91 8.73 6.48
N GLU A 25 -10.76 7.66 5.69
CA GLU A 25 -11.14 7.63 4.27
C GLU A 25 -12.63 8.01 4.06
N ASN A 26 -13.51 7.52 4.93
CA ASN A 26 -14.94 7.84 4.86
C ASN A 26 -15.24 9.33 5.09
N LEU A 27 -14.43 10.05 5.88
CA LEU A 27 -14.59 11.51 6.06
C LEU A 27 -14.33 12.26 4.75
N TYR A 28 -13.36 11.79 3.97
CA TYR A 28 -13.05 12.31 2.64
C TYR A 28 -14.04 11.86 1.57
N GLY A 29 -14.93 10.90 1.87
CA GLY A 29 -15.87 10.33 0.90
C GLY A 29 -15.31 9.14 0.12
N ILE A 30 -14.14 8.63 0.51
CA ILE A 30 -13.53 7.43 -0.06
C ILE A 30 -14.13 6.20 0.61
N PHE A 31 -15.21 5.67 0.01
CA PHE A 31 -15.86 4.46 0.51
C PHE A 31 -15.39 3.21 -0.23
N ARG A 32 -14.52 2.42 0.40
CA ARG A 32 -14.04 1.15 -0.20
C ARG A 32 -15.10 0.05 -0.16
N TYR A 33 -15.85 -0.04 0.94
CA TYR A 33 -16.89 -1.04 1.16
C TYR A 33 -17.83 -0.62 2.29
N ARG A 34 -18.92 -1.37 2.48
CA ARG A 34 -19.86 -1.18 3.59
C ARG A 34 -19.96 -2.43 4.45
N ILE A 35 -19.94 -2.26 5.77
CA ILE A 35 -20.18 -3.37 6.71
C ILE A 35 -21.66 -3.35 7.11
N VAL A 36 -22.39 -4.44 6.83
CA VAL A 36 -23.78 -4.62 7.25
C VAL A 36 -23.89 -5.98 7.92
N ASN A 37 -24.36 -6.04 9.17
CA ASN A 37 -24.52 -7.28 9.94
C ASN A 37 -23.23 -8.13 10.00
N GLY A 38 -22.07 -7.49 10.10
CA GLY A 38 -20.75 -8.14 10.14
C GLY A 38 -20.22 -8.63 8.79
N GLN A 39 -20.93 -8.37 7.69
CA GLN A 39 -20.50 -8.76 6.34
C GLN A 39 -20.07 -7.54 5.51
N VAL A 40 -19.01 -7.72 4.73
CA VAL A 40 -18.52 -6.73 3.77
C VAL A 40 -19.38 -6.80 2.50
N THR A 41 -20.00 -5.67 2.17
CA THR A 41 -20.95 -5.49 1.07
C THR A 41 -20.56 -4.28 0.23
N THR A 42 -21.15 -4.16 -0.96
CA THR A 42 -20.93 -3.03 -1.85
C THR A 42 -21.52 -1.75 -1.28
N ILE A 43 -20.94 -0.61 -1.67
CA ILE A 43 -21.41 0.72 -1.27
C ILE A 43 -22.80 0.99 -1.86
N ASN A 44 -23.66 1.67 -1.10
CA ASN A 44 -25.01 2.02 -1.55
C ASN A 44 -25.00 3.28 -2.44
N LYS A 45 -26.13 3.60 -3.06
CA LYS A 45 -26.27 4.81 -3.90
C LYS A 45 -26.02 6.11 -3.12
N PHE A 46 -26.41 6.18 -1.85
CA PHE A 46 -26.21 7.36 -1.01
C PHE A 46 -24.73 7.65 -0.72
N MET A 47 -23.92 6.62 -0.44
CA MET A 47 -22.48 6.74 -0.25
C MET A 47 -21.78 7.19 -1.53
N LYS A 48 -22.24 6.69 -2.69
CA LYS A 48 -21.74 7.17 -3.99
C LYS A 48 -22.09 8.65 -4.22
N LEU A 49 -23.31 9.06 -3.88
CA LEU A 49 -23.73 10.46 -3.96
C LEU A 49 -22.90 11.36 -3.04
N TYR A 50 -22.61 10.89 -1.82
CA TYR A 50 -21.73 11.60 -0.90
C TYR A 50 -20.30 11.74 -1.44
N ALA A 51 -19.73 10.68 -2.04
CA ALA A 51 -18.42 10.75 -2.68
C ALA A 51 -18.40 11.82 -3.79
N VAL A 52 -19.43 11.86 -4.64
CA VAL A 52 -19.59 12.88 -5.68
C VAL A 52 -19.71 14.29 -5.07
N PHE A 53 -20.45 14.43 -3.97
CA PHE A 53 -20.55 15.69 -3.24
C PHE A 53 -19.19 16.16 -2.71
N MET A 54 -18.37 15.25 -2.16
CA MET A 54 -17.02 15.59 -1.67
C MET A 54 -16.10 16.09 -2.79
N ILE A 55 -16.20 15.54 -4.00
CA ILE A 55 -15.46 16.03 -5.17
C ILE A 55 -15.80 17.52 -5.43
N PHE A 56 -17.08 17.86 -5.48
CA PHE A 56 -17.51 19.24 -5.70
C PHE A 56 -17.15 20.16 -4.53
N PHE A 57 -17.20 19.64 -3.30
CA PHE A 57 -16.85 20.38 -2.10
C PHE A 57 -15.39 20.86 -2.11
N PHE A 58 -14.45 20.07 -2.66
CA PHE A 58 -13.06 20.48 -2.80
C PHE A 58 -12.79 21.23 -4.12
N ALA A 59 -13.37 20.78 -5.24
CA ALA A 59 -13.08 21.35 -6.56
C ALA A 59 -13.66 22.76 -6.78
N ILE A 60 -14.87 23.05 -6.29
CA ILE A 60 -15.52 24.36 -6.52
C ILE A 60 -14.78 25.49 -5.79
N PRO A 61 -14.51 25.42 -4.48
CA PRO A 61 -13.78 26.48 -3.79
C PRO A 61 -12.38 26.71 -4.38
N TYR A 62 -11.69 25.63 -4.77
CA TYR A 62 -10.41 25.74 -5.47
C TYR A 62 -10.54 26.45 -6.81
N GLY A 63 -11.52 26.07 -7.64
CA GLY A 63 -11.75 26.71 -8.93
C GLY A 63 -12.07 28.20 -8.81
N VAL A 64 -12.92 28.57 -7.84
CA VAL A 64 -13.24 29.99 -7.55
C VAL A 64 -11.97 30.74 -7.13
N TRP A 65 -11.18 30.17 -6.22
CA TRP A 65 -9.92 30.77 -5.79
C TRP A 65 -8.94 30.94 -6.96
N PHE A 66 -8.72 29.89 -7.76
CA PHE A 66 -7.84 29.93 -8.91
C PHE A 66 -8.26 31.00 -9.93
N THR A 67 -9.56 31.14 -10.20
CA THR A 67 -10.05 32.21 -11.08
C THR A 67 -9.84 33.60 -10.48
N HIS A 68 -10.00 33.76 -9.17
CA HIS A 68 -9.71 35.01 -8.48
C HIS A 68 -8.22 35.34 -8.55
N PHE A 69 -7.35 34.37 -8.26
CA PHE A 69 -5.90 34.51 -8.36
C PHE A 69 -5.50 35.00 -9.76
N ILE A 70 -5.91 34.30 -10.82
CA ILE A 70 -5.58 34.69 -12.21
C ILE A 70 -6.12 36.07 -12.61
N GLN A 71 -7.27 36.50 -12.06
CA GLN A 71 -7.89 37.78 -12.39
C GLN A 71 -7.26 38.98 -11.68
N TYR A 72 -6.80 38.80 -10.44
CA TYR A 72 -6.31 39.87 -9.58
C TYR A 72 -4.80 39.88 -9.42
N GLU A 73 -4.07 39.00 -10.10
CA GLU A 73 -2.61 39.00 -10.08
C GLU A 73 -2.06 40.21 -10.85
N GLU A 74 -1.47 41.16 -10.12
CA GLU A 74 -0.86 42.38 -10.66
C GLU A 74 0.59 42.17 -11.11
N SER A 75 1.16 40.99 -10.87
CA SER A 75 2.54 40.67 -11.24
C SER A 75 2.75 40.69 -12.76
N THR A 76 3.91 41.21 -13.20
CA THR A 76 4.27 41.28 -14.62
C THR A 76 5.66 40.68 -14.87
N GLY A 77 5.86 40.16 -16.09
CA GLY A 77 7.15 39.60 -16.49
C GLY A 77 7.48 38.29 -15.78
N VAL A 78 8.63 38.26 -15.09
CA VAL A 78 9.27 37.05 -14.53
C VAL A 78 8.55 36.50 -13.30
N GLU A 79 8.05 37.38 -12.42
CA GLU A 79 7.35 36.99 -11.20
C GLU A 79 6.07 36.20 -11.50
N ARG A 80 5.28 36.69 -12.47
CA ARG A 80 4.07 36.02 -12.96
C ARG A 80 4.33 34.61 -13.49
N ILE A 81 5.45 34.38 -14.16
CA ILE A 81 5.78 33.06 -14.71
C ILE A 81 6.08 32.07 -13.58
N THR A 82 6.82 32.51 -12.55
CA THR A 82 7.13 31.71 -11.36
C THR A 82 5.87 31.37 -10.59
N GLU A 83 4.99 32.35 -10.36
CA GLU A 83 3.71 32.17 -9.65
C GLU A 83 2.79 31.19 -10.38
N ILE A 84 2.65 31.30 -11.71
CA ILE A 84 1.88 30.34 -12.50
C ILE A 84 2.49 28.93 -12.43
N ALA A 85 3.81 28.83 -12.41
CA ALA A 85 4.51 27.55 -12.31
C ALA A 85 4.31 26.87 -10.94
N GLU A 86 4.22 27.65 -9.86
CA GLU A 86 3.89 27.17 -8.50
C GLU A 86 2.47 26.58 -8.41
N GLU A 87 1.54 27.07 -9.23
CA GLU A 87 0.17 26.55 -9.27
C GLU A 87 0.02 25.24 -10.07
N ILE A 88 0.97 24.89 -10.95
CA ILE A 88 0.88 23.68 -11.79
C ILE A 88 0.77 22.38 -10.94
N PRO A 89 1.64 22.14 -9.94
CA PRO A 89 1.50 20.99 -9.06
C PRO A 89 0.14 20.94 -8.36
N VAL A 90 -0.38 22.09 -7.91
CA VAL A 90 -1.66 22.17 -7.22
C VAL A 90 -2.83 21.78 -8.15
N ILE A 91 -2.81 22.25 -9.41
CA ILE A 91 -3.78 21.85 -10.43
C ILE A 91 -3.70 20.33 -10.67
N LEU A 92 -2.49 19.78 -10.78
CA LEU A 92 -2.29 18.34 -10.96
C LEU A 92 -2.81 17.53 -9.77
N MET A 93 -2.62 18.03 -8.55
CA MET A 93 -3.16 17.43 -7.34
C MET A 93 -4.70 17.40 -7.37
N LEU A 94 -5.34 18.50 -7.77
CA LEU A 94 -6.81 18.54 -7.93
C LEU A 94 -7.29 17.56 -9.01
N VAL A 95 -6.60 17.51 -10.16
CA VAL A 95 -6.92 16.56 -11.23
C VAL A 95 -6.79 15.12 -10.72
N LYS A 96 -5.72 14.82 -9.97
CA LYS A 96 -5.52 13.53 -9.31
C LYS A 96 -6.67 13.20 -8.37
N HIS A 97 -7.07 14.10 -7.48
CA HIS A 97 -8.21 13.93 -6.58
C HIS A 97 -9.50 13.58 -7.32
N ILE A 98 -9.87 14.38 -8.34
CA ILE A 98 -11.08 14.16 -9.14
C ILE A 98 -11.05 12.78 -9.80
N LEU A 99 -9.94 12.44 -10.48
CA LEU A 99 -9.80 11.17 -11.19
C LEU A 99 -9.87 9.98 -10.24
N THR A 100 -9.18 10.05 -9.11
CA THR A 100 -9.17 8.95 -8.15
C THR A 100 -10.56 8.73 -7.53
N MET A 101 -11.26 9.80 -7.17
CA MET A 101 -12.62 9.71 -6.66
C MET A 101 -13.61 9.09 -7.64
N ILE A 102 -13.56 9.49 -8.92
CA ILE A 102 -14.37 8.90 -9.99
C ILE A 102 -14.12 7.38 -10.08
N ILE A 103 -12.84 6.98 -10.02
CA ILE A 103 -12.45 5.58 -10.14
C ILE A 103 -12.85 4.77 -8.91
N PHE A 104 -12.77 5.33 -7.70
CA PHE A 104 -13.21 4.64 -6.49
C PHE A 104 -14.71 4.30 -6.53
N VAL A 105 -15.54 5.21 -7.05
CA VAL A 105 -16.97 4.96 -7.23
C VAL A 105 -17.22 3.73 -8.14
N TYR A 106 -16.34 3.47 -9.10
CA TYR A 106 -16.42 2.34 -10.04
C TYR A 106 -15.82 1.03 -9.49
N ILE A 107 -14.69 1.08 -8.77
CA ILE A 107 -13.90 -0.11 -8.36
C ILE A 107 -14.43 -0.84 -7.11
N ASN A 108 -15.48 -0.33 -6.44
CA ASN A 108 -16.00 -0.87 -5.17
C ASN A 108 -16.22 -2.41 -5.11
N MET A 109 -16.59 -3.07 -6.23
CA MET A 109 -16.81 -4.52 -6.24
C MET A 109 -15.51 -5.31 -6.04
N LYS A 110 -14.39 -4.82 -6.55
CA LYS A 110 -13.07 -5.45 -6.41
C LYS A 110 -12.59 -5.38 -4.96
N ASN A 111 -12.84 -4.27 -4.27
CA ASN A 111 -12.56 -4.14 -2.82
C ASN A 111 -13.33 -5.18 -1.99
N VAL A 112 -14.62 -5.39 -2.27
CA VAL A 112 -15.41 -6.43 -1.59
C VAL A 112 -14.84 -7.82 -1.86
N LYS A 113 -14.45 -8.11 -3.11
CA LYS A 113 -13.83 -9.38 -3.48
C LYS A 113 -12.51 -9.59 -2.72
N LEU A 114 -11.67 -8.56 -2.63
CA LEU A 114 -10.40 -8.58 -1.90
C LEU A 114 -10.57 -8.98 -0.43
N PHE A 115 -11.55 -8.39 0.27
CA PHE A 115 -11.85 -8.78 1.66
C PHE A 115 -12.29 -10.23 1.81
N LYS A 116 -13.12 -10.72 0.89
CA LYS A 116 -13.53 -12.13 0.88
C LYS A 116 -12.34 -13.05 0.61
N THR A 117 -11.38 -12.63 -0.21
CA THR A 117 -10.15 -13.37 -0.43
C THR A 117 -9.27 -13.39 0.83
N PHE A 118 -9.15 -12.29 1.57
CA PHE A 118 -8.47 -12.31 2.87
C PHE A 118 -9.13 -13.25 3.87
N GLU A 119 -10.47 -13.26 3.95
CA GLU A 119 -11.21 -14.20 4.79
C GLU A 119 -10.93 -15.65 4.39
N LYS A 120 -10.91 -15.95 3.09
CA LYS A 120 -10.57 -17.27 2.55
C LYS A 120 -9.15 -17.69 2.96
N ILE A 121 -8.18 -16.79 2.87
CA ILE A 121 -6.79 -17.04 3.34
C ILE A 121 -6.79 -17.35 4.84
N ASP A 122 -7.49 -16.55 5.65
CA ASP A 122 -7.54 -16.71 7.10
C ASP A 122 -8.18 -18.05 7.53
N CYS A 123 -9.13 -18.54 6.75
CA CYS A 123 -9.70 -19.87 6.91
C CYS A 123 -8.70 -20.97 6.57
N TYR A 124 -7.98 -20.87 5.45
CA TYR A 124 -6.98 -21.90 5.08
C TYR A 124 -5.79 -21.95 6.03
N LEU A 125 -5.36 -20.80 6.54
CA LEU A 125 -4.29 -20.71 7.54
C LEU A 125 -4.78 -20.98 8.97
N ASN A 126 -6.08 -21.26 9.15
CA ASN A 126 -6.70 -21.47 10.47
C ASN A 126 -6.44 -20.32 11.47
N ILE A 127 -6.30 -19.09 10.98
CA ILE A 127 -6.09 -17.88 11.80
C ILE A 127 -7.35 -17.04 11.97
N SER A 128 -8.43 -17.40 11.26
CA SER A 128 -9.73 -16.72 11.31
C SER A 128 -10.30 -16.48 12.72
N LYS A 129 -9.97 -17.35 13.70
CA LYS A 129 -10.38 -17.22 15.11
C LYS A 129 -9.27 -16.70 16.02
N ASN A 130 -8.07 -16.49 15.50
CA ASN A 130 -6.92 -16.05 16.27
C ASN A 130 -6.96 -14.54 16.51
N ARG A 131 -7.64 -14.14 17.60
CA ARG A 131 -7.73 -12.73 18.00
C ARG A 131 -6.38 -12.07 18.24
N GLN A 132 -5.37 -12.83 18.70
CA GLN A 132 -4.05 -12.27 18.98
C GLN A 132 -3.33 -11.87 17.69
N PHE A 133 -3.45 -12.68 16.63
CA PHE A 133 -2.95 -12.33 15.30
C PHE A 133 -3.56 -11.02 14.78
N HIS A 134 -4.89 -10.90 14.76
CA HIS A 134 -5.57 -9.69 14.30
C HIS A 134 -5.27 -8.46 15.17
N ARG A 135 -5.12 -8.64 16.49
CA ARG A 135 -4.71 -7.58 17.41
C ARG A 135 -3.29 -7.10 17.13
N LYS A 136 -2.35 -8.01 16.83
CA LYS A 136 -0.97 -7.66 16.47
C LYS A 136 -0.91 -6.86 15.16
N ILE A 137 -1.62 -7.31 14.13
CA ILE A 137 -1.74 -6.56 12.86
C ILE A 137 -2.32 -5.18 13.13
N ARG A 138 -3.42 -5.10 13.87
CA ARG A 138 -4.08 -3.83 14.17
C ARG A 138 -3.16 -2.87 14.92
N ALA A 139 -2.45 -3.34 15.94
CA ALA A 139 -1.53 -2.51 16.70
C ALA A 139 -0.44 -1.93 15.79
N HIS A 140 0.13 -2.76 14.91
CA HIS A 140 1.14 -2.29 13.95
C HIS A 140 0.58 -1.26 12.96
N LEU A 141 -0.61 -1.51 12.40
CA LEU A 141 -1.26 -0.55 11.49
C LEU A 141 -1.65 0.75 12.19
N GLN A 142 -2.08 0.69 13.45
CA GLN A 142 -2.38 1.87 14.25
C GLN A 142 -1.13 2.67 14.56
N THR A 143 -0.02 2.02 14.94
CA THR A 143 1.26 2.71 15.12
C THR A 143 1.70 3.38 13.83
N ALA A 144 1.65 2.68 12.69
CA ALA A 144 1.99 3.25 11.40
C ALA A 144 1.10 4.45 11.03
N LEU A 145 -0.21 4.36 11.29
CA LEU A 145 -1.15 5.45 11.03
C LEU A 145 -0.86 6.66 11.93
N ILE A 146 -0.59 6.46 13.22
CA ILE A 146 -0.24 7.54 14.14
C ILE A 146 1.07 8.20 13.70
N THR A 147 2.09 7.42 13.35
CA THR A 147 3.35 7.96 12.81
C THR A 147 3.09 8.79 11.55
N PHE A 148 2.31 8.26 10.61
CA PHE A 148 1.91 8.98 9.39
C PHE A 148 1.21 10.31 9.72
N LEU A 149 0.19 10.29 10.58
CA LEU A 149 -0.56 11.49 10.97
C LEU A 149 0.32 12.53 11.68
N VAL A 150 1.23 12.09 12.56
CA VAL A 150 2.15 13.00 13.27
C VAL A 150 3.15 13.62 12.31
N THR A 151 3.76 12.82 11.42
CA THR A 151 4.69 13.33 10.41
C THR A 151 3.99 14.35 9.52
N TYR A 152 2.81 14.02 9.01
CA TYR A 152 2.05 14.92 8.15
C TYR A 152 1.61 16.20 8.88
N ALA A 153 1.16 16.10 10.14
CA ALA A 153 0.78 17.27 10.93
C ALA A 153 1.97 18.22 11.17
N ILE A 154 3.18 17.69 11.38
CA ILE A 154 4.40 18.49 11.52
C ILE A 154 4.69 19.24 10.21
N SER A 155 4.58 18.57 9.07
CA SER A 155 4.72 19.16 7.74
C SER A 155 3.73 20.31 7.53
N CYS A 156 2.44 20.11 7.83
CA CYS A 156 1.46 21.19 7.69
C CYS A 156 1.71 22.36 8.64
N LEU A 157 2.11 22.10 9.89
CA LEU A 157 2.40 23.17 10.85
C LEU A 157 3.54 24.06 10.36
N TYR A 158 4.54 23.48 9.71
CA TYR A 158 5.63 24.22 9.08
C TYR A 158 5.10 25.19 8.01
N ASP A 159 4.21 24.74 7.13
CA ASP A 159 3.61 25.57 6.08
C ASP A 159 2.69 26.68 6.63
N PHE A 160 1.96 26.39 7.71
CA PHE A 160 1.09 27.38 8.35
C PHE A 160 1.88 28.51 9.03
N ILE A 161 3.02 28.21 9.64
CA ILE A 161 3.89 29.21 10.29
C ILE A 161 4.60 30.09 9.25
N LYS A 162 4.92 29.54 8.08
CA LYS A 162 5.75 30.17 7.04
C LYS A 162 5.05 31.29 6.26
N ASN A 163 3.74 31.17 5.99
CA ASN A 163 3.06 31.98 4.97
C ASN A 163 1.97 32.87 5.61
N ASP A 164 1.95 34.18 5.33
CA ASP A 164 0.90 35.13 5.77
C ASP A 164 -0.39 35.08 4.91
N THR A 165 -0.47 34.16 3.96
CA THR A 165 -1.59 34.06 3.00
C THR A 165 -2.92 33.64 3.63
N PHE A 166 -4.01 33.94 2.92
CA PHE A 166 -5.40 33.58 3.23
C PHE A 166 -5.56 32.14 3.76
N ILE A 167 -5.91 32.02 5.04
CA ILE A 167 -5.98 30.76 5.79
C ILE A 167 -6.91 29.70 5.15
N PRO A 168 -8.10 30.04 4.62
CA PRO A 168 -9.01 29.03 4.07
C PRO A 168 -8.48 28.28 2.84
N TYR A 169 -7.71 28.92 1.97
CA TYR A 169 -7.15 28.28 0.77
C TYR A 169 -6.15 27.17 1.15
N LYS A 170 -5.24 27.47 2.09
CA LYS A 170 -4.28 26.49 2.60
C LYS A 170 -4.96 25.30 3.24
N VAL A 171 -6.04 25.52 3.99
CA VAL A 171 -6.79 24.42 4.61
C VAL A 171 -7.35 23.47 3.55
N LEU A 172 -7.84 24.01 2.42
CA LEU A 172 -8.29 23.19 1.29
C LEU A 172 -7.13 22.46 0.62
N HIS A 173 -6.01 23.15 0.36
CA HIS A 173 -4.80 22.55 -0.20
C HIS A 173 -4.32 21.36 0.63
N VAL A 174 -4.12 21.58 1.94
CA VAL A 174 -3.71 20.54 2.90
C VAL A 174 -4.73 19.40 2.96
N ALA A 175 -6.03 19.69 2.86
CA ALA A 175 -7.03 18.63 2.87
C ALA A 175 -6.94 17.72 1.63
N ILE A 176 -6.79 18.29 0.43
CA ILE A 176 -6.66 17.53 -0.83
C ILE A 176 -5.33 16.76 -0.86
N ASP A 177 -4.25 17.39 -0.40
CA ASP A 177 -2.93 16.75 -0.32
C ASP A 177 -2.92 15.56 0.65
N PHE A 178 -3.53 15.73 1.82
CA PHE A 178 -3.65 14.67 2.82
C PHE A 178 -4.38 13.46 2.26
N GLU A 179 -5.44 13.68 1.47
CA GLU A 179 -6.18 12.61 0.81
C GLU A 179 -5.26 11.79 -0.12
N CYS A 180 -4.46 12.48 -0.94
CA CYS A 180 -3.49 11.84 -1.84
C CYS A 180 -2.47 10.96 -1.07
N HIS A 181 -2.00 11.43 0.08
CA HIS A 181 -1.09 10.68 0.95
C HIS A 181 -1.77 9.51 1.66
N LEU A 182 -3.02 9.70 2.11
CA LEU A 182 -3.85 8.69 2.76
C LEU A 182 -4.08 7.48 1.83
N GLU A 183 -4.25 7.73 0.54
CA GLU A 183 -4.41 6.67 -0.45
C GLU A 183 -3.17 5.77 -0.59
N ALA A 184 -1.96 6.34 -0.56
CA ALA A 184 -0.72 5.57 -0.55
C ALA A 184 -0.58 4.77 0.76
N PHE A 185 -0.98 5.35 1.89
CA PHE A 185 -1.05 4.65 3.17
C PHE A 185 -2.07 3.51 3.17
N ALA A 186 -3.20 3.67 2.48
CA ALA A 186 -4.18 2.61 2.30
C ALA A 186 -3.57 1.46 1.51
N PHE A 187 -2.90 1.73 0.37
CA PHE A 187 -2.16 0.70 -0.38
C PHE A 187 -1.18 -0.05 0.53
N TYR A 188 -0.35 0.68 1.28
CA TYR A 188 0.57 0.11 2.26
C TYR A 188 -0.14 -0.85 3.22
N THR A 189 -1.31 -0.45 3.75
CA THR A 189 -2.10 -1.26 4.68
C THR A 189 -2.55 -2.59 4.05
N TYR A 190 -3.06 -2.57 2.82
CA TYR A 190 -3.49 -3.80 2.12
C TYR A 190 -2.31 -4.75 1.84
N VAL A 191 -1.19 -4.21 1.35
CA VAL A 191 0.01 -5.03 1.09
C VAL A 191 0.57 -5.60 2.39
N LYS A 192 0.63 -4.80 3.47
CA LYS A 192 1.09 -5.27 4.78
C LYS A 192 0.24 -6.41 5.33
N ILE A 193 -1.08 -6.34 5.16
CA ILE A 193 -2.01 -7.41 5.53
C ILE A 193 -1.73 -8.70 4.77
N LEU A 194 -1.36 -8.61 3.49
CA LEU A 194 -0.95 -9.76 2.67
C LEU A 194 0.40 -10.32 3.13
N VAL A 195 1.38 -9.44 3.39
CA VAL A 195 2.71 -9.81 3.91
C VAL A 195 2.61 -10.64 5.19
N GLU A 196 1.80 -10.22 6.16
CA GLU A 196 1.65 -10.95 7.44
C GLU A 196 1.06 -12.37 7.25
N ARG A 197 0.24 -12.58 6.22
CA ARG A 197 -0.30 -13.91 5.87
C ARG A 197 0.76 -14.80 5.23
N ILE A 198 1.63 -14.25 4.38
CA ILE A 198 2.76 -14.99 3.82
C ILE A 198 3.76 -15.36 4.91
N VAL A 199 3.98 -14.49 5.90
CA VAL A 199 4.81 -14.81 7.07
C VAL A 199 4.29 -16.05 7.80
N ILE A 200 2.96 -16.23 7.92
CA ILE A 200 2.38 -17.44 8.51
C ILE A 200 2.59 -18.67 7.62
N VAL A 201 2.44 -18.54 6.29
CA VAL A 201 2.79 -19.63 5.35
C VAL A 201 4.24 -20.07 5.55
N ASN A 202 5.17 -19.11 5.62
CA ASN A 202 6.58 -19.36 5.83
C ASN A 202 6.86 -20.00 7.20
N LEU A 203 6.15 -19.58 8.25
CA LEU A 203 6.27 -20.21 9.57
C LEU A 203 5.84 -21.68 9.51
N TYR A 204 4.72 -21.99 8.86
CA TYR A 204 4.26 -23.37 8.71
C TYR A 204 5.20 -24.22 7.85
N LEU A 205 5.75 -23.66 6.77
CA LEU A 205 6.75 -24.35 5.95
C LEU A 205 8.06 -24.59 6.71
N SER A 206 8.55 -23.60 7.45
CA SER A 206 9.76 -23.73 8.27
C SER A 206 9.60 -24.80 9.35
N ASN A 207 8.44 -24.85 10.02
CA ASN A 207 8.14 -25.91 10.98
C ASN A 207 8.10 -27.29 10.32
N LEU A 208 7.59 -27.40 9.08
CA LEU A 208 7.60 -28.65 8.34
C LEU A 208 9.04 -29.09 8.00
N VAL A 209 9.90 -28.17 7.60
CA VAL A 209 11.33 -28.44 7.34
C VAL A 209 12.03 -28.92 8.62
N GLN A 210 11.92 -28.17 9.73
CA GLN A 210 12.60 -28.48 11.00
C GLN A 210 12.12 -29.78 11.63
N ALA A 211 10.82 -30.09 11.56
CA ALA A 211 10.29 -31.35 12.08
C ALA A 211 10.91 -32.57 11.38
N ASN A 212 11.32 -32.44 10.12
CA ASN A 212 12.01 -33.50 9.39
C ASN A 212 13.43 -33.69 9.90
N GLU A 213 14.18 -32.59 10.05
CA GLU A 213 15.56 -32.63 10.53
C GLU A 213 15.66 -33.28 11.92
N ASN A 214 14.68 -33.04 12.77
CA ASN A 214 14.62 -33.60 14.12
C ASN A 214 14.18 -35.07 14.15
N MET A 215 13.28 -35.50 13.25
CA MET A 215 12.94 -36.93 13.10
C MET A 215 14.13 -37.77 12.63
N ASN A 216 15.05 -37.15 11.88
CA ASN A 216 16.27 -37.82 11.41
C ASN A 216 17.37 -37.92 12.48
N LYS A 217 17.21 -37.25 13.64
CA LYS A 217 18.25 -37.15 14.69
C LYS A 217 17.90 -37.82 16.02
N LEU A 218 16.67 -38.28 16.26
CA LEU A 218 16.28 -38.84 17.56
C LEU A 218 15.94 -40.35 17.51
N PRO A 219 16.58 -41.19 18.36
CA PRO A 219 15.98 -42.44 18.80
C PRO A 219 14.79 -42.13 19.72
N ASN A 220 13.67 -42.82 19.52
CA ASN A 220 12.42 -42.69 20.26
C ASN A 220 12.60 -42.56 21.80
N THR A 221 12.42 -41.37 22.37
CA THR A 221 12.05 -41.21 23.79
C THR A 221 11.23 -39.94 24.08
N SER A 222 10.15 -40.18 24.83
CA SER A 222 9.26 -39.32 25.64
C SER A 222 9.15 -37.80 25.41
N LYS A 223 7.88 -37.37 25.28
CA LYS A 223 7.38 -35.97 25.26
C LYS A 223 7.78 -35.16 26.50
N PRO A 224 8.23 -33.89 26.36
CA PRO A 224 8.12 -32.89 27.41
C PRO A 224 6.91 -31.96 27.17
N ALA A 225 6.41 -31.38 28.26
CA ALA A 225 5.26 -30.49 28.30
C ALA A 225 5.68 -29.04 28.05
N THR A 226 5.02 -28.33 27.11
CA THR A 226 5.12 -26.87 26.98
C THR A 226 3.81 -26.19 26.60
N ASN A 227 3.61 -25.05 27.26
CA ASN A 227 2.89 -23.80 26.96
C ASN A 227 1.80 -23.81 25.87
N ALA A 228 0.68 -23.15 26.18
CA ALA A 228 -0.56 -23.09 25.41
C ALA A 228 -0.48 -22.54 23.95
N PHE A 229 0.68 -22.10 23.48
CA PHE A 229 0.93 -21.78 22.07
C PHE A 229 1.49 -22.97 21.25
N ASP A 230 2.16 -23.90 21.90
CA ASP A 230 2.70 -25.13 21.29
C ASP A 230 1.61 -26.21 21.11
N ASN A 231 0.57 -26.20 21.96
CA ASN A 231 -0.51 -27.19 21.90
C ASN A 231 -1.47 -27.06 20.68
N LEU A 232 -1.33 -26.02 19.85
CA LEU A 232 -2.11 -25.86 18.62
C LEU A 232 -1.36 -26.29 17.36
N ILE A 233 -0.06 -26.57 17.46
CA ILE A 233 0.78 -26.84 16.29
C ILE A 233 1.64 -28.06 16.59
N PHE A 234 1.43 -29.12 15.79
CA PHE A 234 2.40 -30.20 15.57
C PHE A 234 2.39 -31.42 16.52
N VAL A 235 1.29 -32.18 16.53
CA VAL A 235 1.37 -33.64 16.77
C VAL A 235 0.74 -34.36 15.59
N GLY A 236 1.57 -35.02 14.79
CA GLY A 236 1.15 -35.87 13.69
C GLY A 236 2.29 -36.06 12.71
N SER A 237 2.83 -37.28 12.67
CA SER A 237 3.85 -37.72 11.72
C SER A 237 3.48 -37.35 10.28
N ILE A 238 4.51 -37.12 9.45
CA ILE A 238 4.32 -36.91 8.02
C ILE A 238 3.92 -38.25 7.41
N SER A 239 2.61 -38.48 7.34
CA SER A 239 2.04 -39.64 6.66
C SER A 239 1.71 -39.29 5.20
N SER A 240 1.58 -40.33 4.37
CA SER A 240 1.19 -40.22 2.97
C SER A 240 -0.19 -39.58 2.74
N ASN A 241 -1.00 -39.39 3.80
CA ASN A 241 -2.34 -38.77 3.77
C ASN A 241 -2.35 -37.31 4.27
N ASN A 242 -1.19 -36.68 4.45
CA ASN A 242 -1.08 -35.38 5.09
C ASN A 242 -1.38 -34.23 4.09
N ASN A 243 -2.64 -33.79 4.01
CA ASN A 243 -3.09 -32.70 3.14
C ASN A 243 -2.56 -31.29 3.55
N LYS A 244 -1.66 -31.20 4.52
CA LYS A 244 -1.15 -29.92 5.08
C LYS A 244 -0.46 -29.07 4.02
N LEU A 245 0.41 -29.66 3.20
CA LEU A 245 1.12 -28.93 2.15
C LEU A 245 0.16 -28.44 1.06
N THR A 246 -0.85 -29.25 0.72
CA THR A 246 -1.93 -28.86 -0.18
C THR A 246 -2.76 -27.69 0.37
N THR A 247 -3.06 -27.68 1.67
CA THR A 247 -3.75 -26.55 2.32
C THR A 247 -2.91 -25.28 2.26
N LEU A 248 -1.59 -25.37 2.53
CA LEU A 248 -0.67 -24.23 2.42
C LEU A 248 -0.57 -23.73 0.98
N ALA A 249 -0.51 -24.62 -0.01
CA ALA A 249 -0.56 -24.26 -1.42
C ALA A 249 -1.87 -23.54 -1.76
N THR A 250 -3.00 -24.03 -1.28
CA THR A 250 -4.31 -23.38 -1.50
C THR A 250 -4.39 -22.00 -0.83
N ALA A 251 -3.80 -21.85 0.36
CA ALA A 251 -3.68 -20.55 1.02
C ALA A 251 -2.81 -19.59 0.20
N TYR A 252 -1.70 -20.08 -0.34
CA TYR A 252 -0.79 -19.31 -1.18
C TYR A 252 -1.42 -18.91 -2.53
N ASP A 253 -2.22 -19.78 -3.14
CA ASP A 253 -2.99 -19.46 -4.34
C ASP A 253 -3.96 -18.30 -4.07
N ALA A 254 -4.67 -18.34 -2.94
CA ALA A 254 -5.55 -17.26 -2.53
C ALA A 254 -4.77 -15.96 -2.20
N ILE A 255 -3.53 -16.06 -1.68
CA ILE A 255 -2.61 -14.92 -1.52
C ILE A 255 -2.25 -14.33 -2.88
N GLY A 256 -1.97 -15.16 -3.89
CA GLY A 256 -1.77 -14.74 -5.28
C GLY A 256 -2.95 -13.96 -5.84
N GLU A 257 -4.16 -14.50 -5.67
CA GLU A 257 -5.41 -13.82 -6.07
C GLU A 257 -5.59 -12.48 -5.33
N ALA A 258 -5.29 -12.43 -4.03
CA ALA A 258 -5.35 -11.18 -3.27
C ALA A 258 -4.32 -10.15 -3.76
N GLY A 259 -3.09 -10.56 -4.06
CA GLY A 259 -2.06 -9.69 -4.65
C GLY A 259 -2.51 -9.10 -5.99
N LYS A 260 -3.08 -9.93 -6.87
CA LYS A 260 -3.68 -9.46 -8.13
C LYS A 260 -4.80 -8.45 -7.89
N LEU A 261 -5.70 -8.71 -6.95
CA LEU A 261 -6.81 -7.80 -6.62
C LEU A 261 -6.31 -6.48 -6.03
N ILE A 262 -5.27 -6.49 -5.18
CA ILE A 262 -4.63 -5.26 -4.69
C ILE A 262 -4.09 -4.48 -5.89
N ASN A 263 -3.37 -5.13 -6.80
CA ASN A 263 -2.84 -4.47 -7.98
C ASN A 263 -3.98 -3.84 -8.80
N GLU A 264 -5.04 -4.59 -9.09
CA GLU A 264 -6.19 -4.08 -9.87
C GLU A 264 -6.95 -2.93 -9.20
N VAL A 265 -7.02 -2.89 -7.86
CA VAL A 265 -7.69 -1.83 -7.12
C VAL A 265 -6.87 -0.55 -7.11
N PHE A 266 -5.55 -0.68 -6.93
CA PHE A 266 -4.65 0.44 -6.73
C PHE A 266 -3.88 0.86 -7.99
N ASN A 267 -3.96 0.11 -9.08
CA ASN A 267 -3.17 0.29 -10.30
C ASN A 267 -3.11 1.76 -10.76
N PHE A 268 -4.28 2.36 -10.94
CA PHE A 268 -4.39 3.73 -11.41
C PHE A 268 -3.87 4.76 -10.39
N GLN A 269 -4.17 4.55 -9.12
CA GLN A 269 -3.74 5.41 -8.04
C GLN A 269 -2.21 5.42 -7.89
N ILE A 270 -1.58 4.25 -7.98
CA ILE A 270 -0.12 4.11 -7.95
C ILE A 270 0.49 4.89 -9.11
N PHE A 271 -0.06 4.71 -10.32
CA PHE A 271 0.42 5.43 -11.50
C PHE A 271 0.29 6.94 -11.36
N LEU A 272 -0.89 7.44 -10.96
CA LEU A 272 -1.08 8.87 -10.72
C LEU A 272 -0.15 9.41 -9.64
N THR A 273 0.11 8.64 -8.59
CA THR A 273 1.05 9.04 -7.54
C THR A 273 2.47 9.18 -8.10
N LEU A 274 2.94 8.21 -8.89
CA LEU A 274 4.27 8.29 -9.54
C LEU A 274 4.39 9.49 -10.48
N VAL A 275 3.37 9.72 -11.33
CA VAL A 275 3.37 10.86 -12.27
C VAL A 275 3.32 12.19 -11.54
N TYR A 276 2.44 12.31 -10.54
CA TYR A 276 2.30 13.52 -9.74
C TYR A 276 3.60 13.86 -9.01
N THR A 277 4.17 12.92 -8.24
CA THR A 277 5.44 13.13 -7.54
C THR A 277 6.57 13.50 -8.51
N PHE A 278 6.60 12.88 -9.69
CA PHE A 278 7.63 13.18 -10.69
C PHE A 278 7.52 14.61 -11.21
N VAL A 279 6.32 15.05 -11.60
CA VAL A 279 6.10 16.41 -12.08
C VAL A 279 6.31 17.42 -10.95
N PHE A 280 5.82 17.15 -9.74
CA PHE A 280 6.04 18.00 -8.57
C PHE A 280 7.53 18.27 -8.37
N VAL A 281 8.35 17.23 -8.25
CA VAL A 281 9.79 17.41 -7.99
C VAL A 281 10.50 18.14 -9.12
N ILE A 282 10.15 17.87 -10.39
CA ILE A 282 10.73 18.61 -11.53
C ILE A 282 10.35 20.10 -11.47
N MET A 283 9.10 20.41 -11.18
CA MET A 283 8.64 21.80 -11.06
C MET A 283 9.34 22.49 -9.90
N SER A 284 9.45 21.85 -8.72
CA SER A 284 10.15 22.41 -7.57
C SER A 284 11.64 22.65 -7.84
N ILE A 285 12.31 21.73 -8.56
CA ILE A 285 13.70 21.93 -9.03
C ILE A 285 13.76 23.15 -9.95
N TRP A 286 12.87 23.24 -10.93
CA TRP A 286 12.84 24.33 -11.90
C TRP A 286 12.60 25.68 -11.21
N ILE A 287 11.60 25.77 -10.32
CA ILE A 287 11.28 26.98 -9.55
C ILE A 287 12.49 27.40 -8.71
N THR A 288 13.15 26.45 -8.04
CA THR A 288 14.33 26.72 -7.21
C THR A 288 15.49 27.30 -8.03
N VAL A 289 15.82 26.68 -9.16
CA VAL A 289 16.91 27.13 -10.05
C VAL A 289 16.59 28.50 -10.66
N TYR A 290 15.35 28.68 -11.13
CA TYR A 290 14.90 29.91 -11.75
C TYR A 290 14.91 31.07 -10.75
N SER A 291 14.41 30.86 -9.54
CA SER A 291 14.36 31.85 -8.46
C SER A 291 15.76 32.27 -8.00
N PHE A 292 16.67 31.30 -7.86
CA PHE A 292 18.07 31.60 -7.53
C PHE A 292 18.72 32.51 -8.57
N ARG A 293 18.40 32.33 -9.85
CA ARG A 293 18.94 33.12 -10.94
C ARG A 293 18.30 34.50 -11.09
N SER A 294 17.00 34.62 -10.84
CA SER A 294 16.26 35.89 -10.92
C SER A 294 16.51 36.80 -9.72
N GLY A 295 17.23 36.34 -8.69
CA GLY A 295 17.46 37.09 -7.45
C GLY A 295 16.24 37.13 -6.54
N ILE A 296 15.20 36.34 -6.85
CA ILE A 296 14.02 36.17 -6.01
C ILE A 296 14.40 35.24 -4.87
N SER A 297 14.19 35.67 -3.62
CA SER A 297 14.51 34.88 -2.44
C SER A 297 13.46 33.79 -2.20
N VAL A 298 13.44 32.74 -3.02
CA VAL A 298 12.74 31.50 -2.69
C VAL A 298 13.60 30.69 -1.73
N SER A 299 13.00 30.21 -0.64
CA SER A 299 13.70 29.38 0.33
C SER A 299 13.97 27.99 -0.25
N VAL A 300 15.19 27.80 -0.77
CA VAL A 300 15.71 26.51 -1.27
C VAL A 300 15.46 25.38 -0.27
N TYR A 301 15.63 25.67 1.02
CA TYR A 301 15.44 24.70 2.10
C TYR A 301 13.99 24.16 2.15
N ASN A 302 13.01 25.03 1.88
CA ASN A 302 11.59 24.67 1.97
C ASN A 302 11.20 23.76 0.81
N ASN A 303 11.63 24.12 -0.41
CA ASN A 303 11.38 23.30 -1.59
C ASN A 303 12.01 21.91 -1.47
N VAL A 304 13.17 21.80 -0.81
CA VAL A 304 13.81 20.51 -0.50
C VAL A 304 12.96 19.68 0.46
N ILE A 305 12.41 20.28 1.52
CA ILE A 305 11.52 19.58 2.47
C ILE A 305 10.27 19.08 1.74
N GLU A 306 9.60 19.96 0.99
CA GLU A 306 8.39 19.63 0.23
C GLU A 306 8.65 18.49 -0.77
N CYS A 307 9.79 18.50 -1.46
CA CYS A 307 10.19 17.40 -2.34
C CYS A 307 10.42 16.08 -1.58
N ILE A 308 11.01 16.12 -0.39
CA ILE A 308 11.21 14.92 0.43
C ILE A 308 9.86 14.35 0.85
N GLU A 309 8.93 15.20 1.27
CA GLU A 309 7.57 14.81 1.67
C GLU A 309 6.83 14.10 0.53
N GLU A 310 6.86 14.69 -0.66
CA GLU A 310 6.23 14.13 -1.86
C GLU A 310 6.88 12.81 -2.34
N LEU A 311 8.13 12.55 -1.97
CA LEU A 311 8.81 11.28 -2.22
C LEU A 311 8.40 10.17 -1.24
N ILE A 312 7.91 10.50 -0.03
CA ILE A 312 7.56 9.51 1.01
C ILE A 312 6.53 8.48 0.50
N PRO A 313 5.43 8.85 -0.17
CA PRO A 313 4.48 7.89 -0.73
C PRO A 313 5.14 6.86 -1.66
N VAL A 314 6.01 7.32 -2.57
CA VAL A 314 6.72 6.44 -3.52
C VAL A 314 7.65 5.49 -2.79
N VAL A 315 8.42 5.99 -1.81
CA VAL A 315 9.31 5.18 -0.96
C VAL A 315 8.50 4.13 -0.19
N LEU A 316 7.38 4.52 0.43
CA LEU A 316 6.54 3.63 1.22
C LEU A 316 5.95 2.50 0.37
N MET A 317 5.44 2.83 -0.83
CA MET A 317 4.90 1.85 -1.77
C MET A 317 5.98 0.87 -2.24
N CYS A 318 7.17 1.37 -2.61
CA CYS A 318 8.28 0.51 -3.05
C CYS A 318 8.78 -0.39 -1.91
N TYR A 319 8.92 0.16 -0.70
CA TYR A 319 9.39 -0.57 0.48
C TYR A 319 8.48 -1.75 0.84
N ILE A 320 7.16 -1.52 0.90
CA ILE A 320 6.23 -2.59 1.30
C ILE A 320 6.12 -3.70 0.24
N CYS A 321 6.27 -3.34 -1.04
CA CYS A 321 6.32 -4.31 -2.13
C CYS A 321 7.64 -5.12 -2.12
N GLU A 322 8.78 -4.49 -1.81
CA GLU A 322 10.04 -5.19 -1.61
C GLU A 322 9.94 -6.19 -0.43
N LEU A 323 9.28 -5.78 0.66
CA LEU A 323 9.02 -6.69 1.79
C LEU A 323 8.16 -7.89 1.37
N LEU A 324 7.12 -7.67 0.56
CA LEU A 324 6.29 -8.73 -0.01
C LEU A 324 7.13 -9.70 -0.84
N TYR A 325 7.95 -9.17 -1.73
CA TYR A 325 8.85 -9.95 -2.59
C TYR A 325 9.86 -10.77 -1.78
N ALA A 326 10.47 -10.17 -0.76
CA ALA A 326 11.40 -10.85 0.15
C ALA A 326 10.73 -12.02 0.89
N LYS A 327 9.49 -11.84 1.38
CA LYS A 327 8.74 -12.93 2.04
C LYS A 327 8.35 -14.03 1.06
N ARG A 328 8.03 -13.70 -0.19
CA ARG A 328 7.79 -14.68 -1.25
C ARG A 328 9.04 -15.49 -1.58
N ASN A 329 10.21 -14.86 -1.65
CA ASN A 329 11.47 -15.57 -1.91
C ASN A 329 11.84 -16.54 -0.79
N LEU A 330 11.52 -16.19 0.46
CA LEU A 330 11.62 -17.14 1.58
C LEU A 330 10.68 -18.33 1.39
N THR A 331 9.44 -18.13 0.94
CA THR A 331 8.53 -19.24 0.60
C THR A 331 9.15 -20.16 -0.45
N LYS A 332 9.71 -19.58 -1.52
CA LYS A 332 10.41 -20.31 -2.58
C LYS A 332 11.57 -21.13 -2.02
N MET A 333 12.41 -20.54 -1.17
CA MET A 333 13.54 -21.22 -0.55
C MET A 333 13.09 -22.43 0.30
N LEU A 334 12.11 -22.24 1.17
CA LEU A 334 11.59 -23.29 2.06
C LEU A 334 10.95 -24.45 1.28
N ILE A 335 10.22 -24.17 0.20
CA ILE A 335 9.66 -25.22 -0.66
C ILE A 335 10.78 -25.97 -1.39
N ASN A 336 11.80 -25.26 -1.87
CA ASN A 336 12.94 -25.90 -2.54
C ASN A 336 13.66 -26.88 -1.60
N GLU A 337 13.83 -26.50 -0.34
CA GLU A 337 14.38 -27.36 0.71
C GLU A 337 13.55 -28.64 0.91
N LEU A 338 12.22 -28.53 0.94
CA LEU A 338 11.32 -29.69 0.99
C LEU A 338 11.43 -30.58 -0.27
N ILE A 339 11.67 -30.01 -1.45
CA ILE A 339 11.85 -30.80 -2.69
C ILE A 339 13.18 -31.56 -2.66
N MET A 340 14.23 -30.89 -2.22
CA MET A 340 15.60 -31.42 -2.21
C MET A 340 15.86 -32.41 -1.08
N ASN A 341 14.98 -32.49 -0.08
CA ASN A 341 15.07 -33.51 0.95
C ASN A 341 14.61 -34.88 0.42
N TYR A 342 15.57 -35.71 -0.02
CA TYR A 342 15.31 -37.04 -0.61
C TYR A 342 14.77 -38.07 0.39
N GLU A 343 14.90 -37.83 1.68
CA GLU A 343 14.39 -38.68 2.75
C GLU A 343 12.88 -38.54 2.91
N LEU A 344 12.29 -37.46 2.38
CA LEU A 344 10.84 -37.28 2.37
C LEU A 344 10.13 -38.28 1.44
N PRO A 345 8.92 -38.73 1.82
CA PRO A 345 8.08 -39.55 0.96
C PRO A 345 7.91 -38.93 -0.42
N LYS A 346 7.95 -39.75 -1.46
CA LYS A 346 7.83 -39.30 -2.86
C LYS A 346 6.56 -38.45 -3.08
N SER A 347 5.46 -38.79 -2.41
CA SER A 347 4.20 -38.02 -2.48
C SER A 347 4.34 -36.59 -1.96
N VAL A 348 5.05 -36.38 -0.84
CA VAL A 348 5.28 -35.05 -0.26
C VAL A 348 6.17 -34.21 -1.18
N ARG A 349 7.22 -34.82 -1.75
CA ARG A 349 8.07 -34.15 -2.75
C ARG A 349 7.32 -33.76 -4.01
N ILE A 350 6.40 -34.60 -4.49
CA ILE A 350 5.53 -34.27 -5.63
C ILE A 350 4.62 -33.08 -5.27
N GLN A 351 4.00 -33.08 -4.10
CA GLN A 351 3.20 -31.94 -3.63
C GLN A 351 4.03 -30.66 -3.50
N ALA A 352 5.26 -30.74 -3.00
CA ALA A 352 6.17 -29.60 -2.91
C ALA A 352 6.57 -29.07 -4.29
N LYS A 353 6.79 -29.95 -5.29
CA LYS A 353 7.00 -29.54 -6.68
C LYS A 353 5.80 -28.80 -7.27
N SER A 354 4.59 -29.33 -7.09
CA SER A 354 3.37 -28.62 -7.52
C SER A 354 3.18 -27.28 -6.79
N PHE A 355 3.57 -27.20 -5.51
CA PHE A 355 3.55 -25.92 -4.80
C PHE A 355 4.64 -24.96 -5.34
N MET A 356 5.82 -25.44 -5.69
CA MET A 356 6.85 -24.62 -6.34
C MET A 356 6.36 -24.03 -7.67
N GLU A 357 5.66 -24.81 -8.49
CA GLU A 357 5.02 -24.32 -9.71
C GLU A 357 4.04 -23.19 -9.42
N LEU A 358 3.20 -23.35 -8.38
CA LEU A 358 2.29 -22.29 -7.94
C LEU A 358 3.03 -21.02 -7.48
N VAL A 359 4.14 -21.15 -6.74
CA VAL A 359 4.99 -20.00 -6.36
C VAL A 359 5.60 -19.32 -7.56
N ASN A 360 5.90 -20.05 -8.64
CA ASN A 360 6.40 -19.46 -9.87
C ASN A 360 5.29 -18.77 -10.69
N VAL A 361 4.05 -19.30 -10.67
CA VAL A 361 2.88 -18.68 -11.31
C VAL A 361 2.48 -17.37 -10.62
N TRP A 362 2.61 -17.30 -9.30
CA TRP A 362 2.32 -16.10 -8.52
C TRP A 362 3.63 -15.39 -8.10
N PRO A 363 4.17 -14.47 -8.92
CA PRO A 363 5.40 -13.76 -8.57
C PRO A 363 5.22 -12.84 -7.35
N LEU A 364 3.97 -12.44 -7.05
CA LEU A 364 3.61 -11.44 -6.03
C LEU A 364 4.31 -10.09 -6.25
N GLU A 365 4.66 -9.80 -7.51
CA GLU A 365 5.13 -8.50 -7.95
C GLU A 365 3.93 -7.61 -8.27
N LEU A 366 3.88 -6.43 -7.66
CA LEU A 366 2.86 -5.42 -7.93
C LEU A 366 3.40 -4.48 -9.01
N VAL A 367 2.62 -4.30 -10.07
CA VAL A 367 3.04 -3.59 -11.28
C VAL A 367 1.99 -2.58 -11.68
N ALA A 368 2.38 -1.31 -11.79
CA ALA A 368 1.51 -0.27 -12.32
C ALA A 368 1.51 -0.29 -13.85
N TYR A 369 0.32 -0.47 -14.44
CA TYR A 369 0.03 -0.50 -15.88
C TYR A 369 0.95 -1.41 -16.71
N GLU A 370 1.42 -2.52 -16.12
CA GLU A 370 2.38 -3.44 -16.74
C GLU A 370 3.73 -2.79 -17.12
N MET A 371 3.96 -1.54 -16.71
CA MET A 371 5.16 -0.77 -17.04
C MET A 371 6.11 -0.63 -15.85
N PHE A 372 5.57 -0.38 -14.64
CA PHE A 372 6.38 -0.04 -13.48
C PHE A 372 6.23 -1.08 -12.38
N CYS A 373 7.23 -1.94 -12.21
CA CYS A 373 7.29 -2.86 -11.06
C CYS A 373 7.62 -2.07 -9.79
N LEU A 374 6.76 -2.16 -8.77
CA LEU A 374 6.97 -1.48 -7.50
C LEU A 374 8.00 -2.26 -6.66
N ASN A 375 9.25 -1.82 -6.71
CA ASN A 375 10.37 -2.38 -5.96
C ASN A 375 11.45 -1.33 -5.75
N ILE A 376 12.54 -1.70 -5.06
CA ILE A 376 13.66 -0.77 -4.84
C ILE A 376 14.27 -0.28 -6.16
N LYS A 377 14.25 -1.08 -7.24
CA LYS A 377 14.80 -0.65 -8.53
C LYS A 377 14.03 0.53 -9.10
N LEU A 378 12.70 0.55 -8.98
CA LEU A 378 11.89 1.70 -9.39
C LEU A 378 12.30 2.97 -8.64
N LEU A 379 12.50 2.88 -7.32
CA LEU A 379 12.95 4.02 -6.53
C LEU A 379 14.31 4.55 -7.01
N VAL A 380 15.27 3.67 -7.28
CA VAL A 380 16.60 4.05 -7.80
C VAL A 380 16.50 4.67 -9.20
N SER A 381 15.68 4.09 -10.08
CA SER A 381 15.41 4.64 -11.41
C SER A 381 14.74 6.02 -11.33
N PHE A 382 13.81 6.20 -10.39
CA PHE A 382 13.14 7.48 -10.14
C PHE A 382 14.13 8.56 -9.72
N ILE A 383 15.01 8.27 -8.76
CA ILE A 383 16.05 9.19 -8.28
C ILE A 383 17.04 9.52 -9.42
N SER A 384 17.44 8.51 -10.19
CA SER A 384 18.35 8.69 -11.33
C SER A 384 17.75 9.57 -12.41
N LEU A 385 16.46 9.41 -12.71
CA LEU A 385 15.73 10.25 -13.66
C LEU A 385 15.64 11.70 -13.15
N LEU A 386 15.25 11.91 -11.89
CA LEU A 386 15.20 13.24 -11.28
C LEU A 386 16.57 13.94 -11.31
N THR A 387 17.65 13.21 -11.02
CA THR A 387 19.02 13.74 -11.08
C THR A 387 19.40 14.13 -12.51
N THR A 388 18.99 13.33 -13.50
CA THR A 388 19.22 13.64 -14.92
C THR A 388 18.50 14.93 -15.32
N TYR A 389 17.22 15.07 -14.93
CA TYR A 389 16.46 16.29 -15.20
C TYR A 389 17.03 17.51 -14.48
N LEU A 390 17.49 17.36 -13.24
CA LEU A 390 18.20 18.43 -12.51
C LEU A 390 19.41 18.93 -13.31
N ILE A 391 20.26 18.02 -13.79
CA ILE A 391 21.44 18.37 -14.60
C ILE A 391 21.02 19.11 -15.88
N VAL A 392 20.01 18.60 -16.59
CA VAL A 392 19.51 19.23 -17.82
C VAL A 392 18.95 20.62 -17.55
N ILE A 393 18.13 20.79 -16.51
CA ILE A 393 17.58 22.09 -16.11
C ILE A 393 18.70 23.06 -15.75
N LEU A 394 19.69 22.63 -14.96
CA LEU A 394 20.85 23.45 -14.62
C LEU A 394 21.62 23.89 -15.88
N GLN A 395 21.86 22.98 -16.83
CA GLN A 395 22.54 23.31 -18.08
C GLN A 395 21.76 24.31 -18.93
N ILE A 396 20.47 24.05 -19.19
CA ILE A 396 19.61 24.98 -19.95
C ILE A 396 19.56 26.33 -19.25
N SER A 397 19.41 26.32 -17.93
CA SER A 397 19.37 27.53 -17.12
C SER A 397 20.67 28.29 -17.09
N HIS A 398 21.82 27.70 -17.44
CA HIS A 398 23.10 28.40 -17.58
C HIS A 398 23.22 29.10 -18.95
N PHE A 399 22.56 28.58 -19.99
CA PHE A 399 22.63 29.11 -21.35
C PHE A 399 21.60 30.18 -21.68
N MET A 400 20.40 30.12 -21.09
CA MET A 400 19.52 31.30 -20.97
C MET A 400 20.20 32.37 -20.12
#